data_AF-A0A2M7RMK6-F1
#
_entry.id   AF-A0A2M7RMK6-F1
#
_cell.length_a   1.000
_cell.length_b   1.000
_cell.length_c   1.000
_cell.angle_alpha   90.00
_cell.angle_beta   90.00
_cell.angle_gamma   90.00
#
_symmetry.space_group_name_H-M   'P 1'
#
loop_
_entity.id
_entity.type
_entity.pdbx_description
1 polymer ?
#
loop_
_entity_poly.entity_id
_entity_poly.type
_entity_poly.pdbx_seq_one_letter_code
_entity_poly.pdbx_strand_id
1 'polypeptide(L)' 'MKVSIIIPSYNGVELIKKCLKALGDNTPPEYLDDIIVIDNASTDGTVDFLKTQHTIRVIFN' A
#
# COMPACT_ATOMS: atom_id res chain seq x y z
N MET A 1 19.27 9.85 0.57
CA MET A 1 17.96 10.56 0.60
C MET A 1 16.89 9.48 0.68
N LYS A 2 15.88 9.65 1.52
CA LYS A 2 14.75 8.72 1.60
C LYS A 2 13.50 9.33 0.98
N VAL A 3 12.57 8.49 0.56
CA VAL A 3 11.28 8.90 -0.01
C VAL A 3 10.12 8.21 0.70
N SER A 4 8.99 8.90 0.76
CA SER A 4 7.71 8.32 1.17
C SER A 4 6.85 8.09 -0.07
N ILE A 5 6.14 6.96 -0.12
CA ILE A 5 5.29 6.58 -1.25
C ILE A 5 3.83 6.65 -0.81
N ILE A 6 3.01 7.41 -1.55
CA ILE A 6 1.57 7.54 -1.29
C ILE A 6 0.82 6.83 -2.42
N ILE A 7 -0.07 5.90 -2.06
CA ILE A 7 -0.81 5.06 -3.01
C ILE A 7 -2.32 5.25 -2.77
N PRO A 8 -3.04 5.99 -3.63
CA PRO A 8 -4.49 5.98 -3.60
C PRO A 8 -5.03 4.64 -4.14
N SER A 9 -6.05 4.11 -3.49
CA SER A 9 -6.67 2.83 -3.84
C SER A 9 -8.19 2.91 -3.81
N TYR A 10 -8.84 2.33 -4.81
CA TYR A 10 -10.29 2.13 -4.86
C TYR A 10 -10.61 0.89 -5.69
N ASN A 11 -11.25 -0.10 -5.09
CA ASN A 11 -11.68 -1.35 -5.73
C ASN A 11 -10.60 -1.98 -6.62
N GLY A 12 -9.42 -2.26 -6.05
CA GLY A 12 -8.24 -2.72 -6.78
C GLY A 12 -7.42 -3.76 -6.04
N VAL A 13 -8.05 -4.76 -5.41
CA VAL A 13 -7.35 -5.71 -4.52
C VAL A 13 -6.14 -6.39 -5.16
N GLU A 14 -6.26 -6.81 -6.43
CA GLU A 14 -5.15 -7.45 -7.15
C GLU A 14 -4.07 -6.45 -7.59
N LEU A 15 -4.45 -5.20 -7.85
CA LEU A 15 -3.49 -4.15 -8.22
C LEU A 15 -2.64 -3.75 -7.01
N ILE A 16 -3.27 -3.54 -5.84
CA ILE A 16 -2.54 -3.13 -4.64
C ILE A 16 -1.58 -4.23 -4.16
N LYS A 17 -1.99 -5.52 -4.25
CA LYS A 17 -1.10 -6.66 -3.98
C LYS A 17 0.15 -6.64 -4.85
N LYS A 18 -0.04 -6.49 -6.18
CA LYS A 18 1.07 -6.44 -7.14
C LYS A 18 1.97 -5.23 -6.90
N CYS A 19 1.38 -4.08 -6.60
CA CYS A 19 2.09 -2.84 -6.31
C CYS A 19 2.98 -3.00 -5.05
N LEU A 20 2.40 -3.43 -3.93
CA LEU A 20 3.16 -3.63 -2.68
C LEU A 20 4.26 -4.68 -2.84
N LYS A 21 3.99 -5.78 -3.56
CA LYS A 21 5.02 -6.77 -3.90
C LYS A 21 6.15 -6.15 -4.72
N ALA A 22 5.83 -5.41 -5.78
CA ALA A 22 6.83 -4.76 -6.62
C ALA A 22 7.66 -3.74 -5.84
N LEU A 23 7.05 -3.00 -4.91
CA LEU A 23 7.78 -2.11 -4.02
C LEU A 23 8.76 -2.87 -3.12
N GLY A 24 8.32 -3.97 -2.50
CA GLY A 24 9.20 -4.81 -1.68
C GLY A 24 10.36 -5.44 -2.45
N ASP A 25 10.12 -5.85 -3.69
CA ASP A 25 11.15 -6.49 -4.53
C ASP A 25 12.17 -5.49 -5.11
N ASN A 26 11.77 -4.23 -5.34
CA ASN A 26 12.56 -3.27 -6.13
C ASN A 26 12.97 -2.00 -5.37
N THR A 27 12.50 -1.81 -4.14
CA THR A 27 12.81 -0.61 -3.34
C THR A 27 13.66 -0.99 -2.14
N PRO A 28 14.98 -0.73 -2.17
CA PRO A 28 15.84 -1.03 -1.05
C PRO A 28 15.40 -0.25 0.22
N PRO A 29 15.32 -0.90 1.40
CA PRO A 29 14.83 -0.28 2.62
C PRO A 29 15.58 0.99 3.05
N GLU A 30 16.83 1.15 2.66
CA GLU A 30 17.64 2.34 2.98
C GLU A 30 17.15 3.62 2.28
N TYR A 31 16.40 3.49 1.18
CA TYR A 31 15.81 4.61 0.44
C TYR A 31 14.33 4.85 0.76
N LEU A 32 13.69 3.93 1.47
CA LEU A 32 12.26 4.01 1.79
C LEU A 32 12.08 4.51 3.22
N ASP A 33 11.30 5.58 3.37
CA ASP A 33 10.92 6.10 4.69
C ASP A 33 9.56 5.55 5.14
N ASP A 34 8.56 5.61 4.25
CA ASP A 34 7.19 5.23 4.58
C ASP A 34 6.41 4.82 3.33
N ILE A 35 5.42 3.94 3.50
CA ILE A 35 4.41 3.62 2.48
C ILE A 35 3.05 3.89 3.11
N ILE A 36 2.30 4.80 2.49
CA ILE A 36 0.97 5.20 2.95
C ILE A 36 -0.05 4.85 1.86
N VAL A 37 -0.97 3.94 2.17
CA VAL A 37 -2.10 3.62 1.31
C VAL A 37 -3.33 4.37 1.78
N ILE A 38 -4.01 5.06 0.86
CA ILE A 38 -5.27 5.75 1.12
C ILE A 38 -6.36 4.96 0.41
N ASP A 39 -7.17 4.23 1.16
CA ASP A 39 -8.32 3.49 0.62
C ASP A 39 -9.58 4.36 0.62
N ASN A 40 -10.21 4.47 -0.55
CA ASN A 40 -11.40 5.29 -0.75
C ASN A 40 -12.69 4.47 -0.66
N ALA A 41 -12.94 3.85 0.50
CA ALA A 41 -14.12 3.04 0.79
C ALA A 41 -14.32 1.87 -0.19
N SER A 42 -13.27 1.08 -0.42
CA SER A 42 -13.35 -0.08 -1.32
C SER A 42 -14.27 -1.18 -0.77
N THR A 43 -14.97 -1.87 -1.67
CA THR A 43 -15.93 -2.94 -1.35
C THR A 43 -15.58 -4.29 -1.99
N ASP A 44 -14.43 -4.38 -2.65
CA ASP A 44 -13.98 -5.55 -3.43
C ASP A 44 -13.02 -6.48 -2.65
N GLY A 45 -12.92 -6.30 -1.33
CA GLY A 45 -11.93 -7.00 -0.49
C GLY A 45 -10.58 -6.30 -0.38
N THR A 46 -10.39 -5.15 -1.01
CA THR A 46 -9.17 -4.32 -0.83
C THR A 46 -8.97 -3.94 0.64
N VAL A 47 -10.04 -3.55 1.35
CA VAL A 47 -9.98 -3.18 2.77
C VAL A 47 -9.51 -4.35 3.64
N ASP A 48 -10.09 -5.53 3.44
CA ASP A 48 -9.74 -6.73 4.20
C ASP A 48 -8.29 -7.13 3.97
N PHE A 49 -7.83 -7.05 2.72
CA PHE A 49 -6.42 -7.25 2.40
C PHE A 49 -5.52 -6.23 3.10
N LEU A 50 -5.83 -4.93 3.01
CA LEU A 50 -5.01 -3.87 3.60
C LEU A 50 -4.91 -3.96 5.12
N LYS A 51 -5.97 -4.41 5.82
CA LYS A 51 -5.95 -4.67 7.27
C LYS A 51 -4.97 -5.75 7.70
N THR A 52 -4.57 -6.65 6.79
CA THR A 52 -3.57 -7.69 7.09
C THR A 52 -2.13 -7.20 6.96
N GLN A 53 -1.91 -5.98 6.49
CA GLN A 53 -0.56 -5.44 6.29
C GLN A 53 -0.07 -4.73 7.56
N HIS A 54 1.08 -5.17 8.08
CA HIS A 54 1.67 -4.63 9.32
C HIS A 54 2.88 -3.71 9.10
N THR A 55 3.38 -3.64 7.86
CA THR A 55 4.61 -2.92 7.49
C THR A 55 4.34 -1.60 6.77
N ILE A 56 3.08 -1.29 6.49
CA ILE A 56 2.65 -0.07 5.80
C ILE A 56 1.61 0.67 6.65
N ARG A 57 1.50 1.98 6.45
CA ARG A 57 0.40 2.76 7.02
C ARG A 57 -0.78 2.75 6.07
N VAL A 58 -1.99 2.56 6.60
CA VAL A 58 -3.23 2.61 5.82
C VAL A 58 -4.19 3.61 6.43
N ILE A 59 -4.79 4.44 5.59
CA ILE A 59 -5.85 5.38 5.95
C ILE A 59 -7.09 4.93 5.18
N PHE A 60 -8.17 4.61 5.91
CA PHE A 60 -9.46 4.23 5.35
C PHE A 60 -10.42 5.42 5.44
N ASN A 61 -11.17 5.65 4.37
CA ASN A 61 -12.25 6.64 4.30
C ASN A 61 -13.62 6.00 4.59
#